data_AF-A0AAU4SDV5-F1
#
_entry.id   AF-A0AAU4SDV5-F1
#
_cell.length_a   1.000
_cell.length_b   1.000
_cell.length_c   1.000
_cell.angle_alpha   90.00
_cell.angle_beta   90.00
_cell.angle_gamma   90.00
#
_symmetry.space_group_name_H-M   'P 1'
#
loop_
_entity.id
_entity.type
_entity.pdbx_description
1 polymer ?
#
loop_
_entity_poly.entity_id
_entity_poly.type
_entity_poly.pdbx_seq_one_letter_code
_entity_poly.pdbx_strand_id
1 'polypeptide(L)'
;MDEAVLTALIAAGAALAGGALTGVFTFTAAKRQAAAAWAAGERQAAAAWEAGRQQAAAAWDAGQLQATAQLDVARRTLTEQTLANQRAVRRAAYVTYLSRTDSAQQALVAWQNAIGTVDEAPRRREYDAAMGAVGEALNIVRLEGPDPVTAAAETLRGSLAATAPGSQHSVAQGEFLDAARAALTLA
;
A
#
# COMPACT_ATOMS: atom_id res chain seq x y z
N MET A 1 48.03 66.34 -72.67
CA MET A 1 47.52 65.38 -71.68
C MET A 1 46.03 65.39 -71.86
N ASP A 2 45.52 64.37 -72.57
CA ASP A 2 44.20 64.43 -73.21
C ASP A 2 43.07 64.40 -72.19
N GLU A 3 42.07 65.25 -72.45
CA GLU A 3 40.81 65.40 -71.71
C GLU A 3 40.11 64.04 -71.48
N ALA A 4 40.32 63.08 -72.39
CA ALA A 4 39.86 61.70 -72.29
C ALA A 4 40.47 60.92 -71.10
N VAL A 5 41.76 61.14 -70.78
CA VAL A 5 42.44 60.44 -69.67
C VAL A 5 41.95 60.97 -68.32
N LEU A 6 41.75 62.28 -68.21
CA LEU A 6 41.20 62.91 -67.00
C LEU A 6 39.76 62.44 -66.75
N THR A 7 38.93 62.41 -67.80
CA THR A 7 37.53 61.96 -67.71
C THR A 7 37.45 60.47 -67.36
N ALA A 8 38.33 59.63 -67.92
CA ALA A 8 38.39 58.21 -67.60
C ALA A 8 38.82 57.94 -66.14
N LEU A 9 39.78 58.71 -65.60
CA LEU A 9 40.20 58.59 -64.20
C LEU A 9 39.12 59.07 -63.22
N ILE A 10 38.39 60.14 -63.55
CA ILE A 10 37.25 60.61 -62.75
C ILE A 10 36.11 59.58 -62.78
N ALA A 11 35.82 58.99 -63.95
CA ALA A 11 34.80 57.95 -64.09
C ALA A 11 35.17 56.66 -63.33
N ALA A 12 36.43 56.23 -63.41
CA ALA A 12 36.93 55.08 -62.66
C ALA A 12 36.92 55.33 -61.15
N GLY A 13 37.31 56.55 -60.72
CA GLY A 13 37.24 56.98 -59.32
C GLY A 13 35.81 57.04 -58.78
N ALA A 14 34.86 57.55 -59.59
CA ALA A 14 33.44 57.60 -59.24
C ALA A 14 32.80 56.20 -59.16
N ALA A 15 33.19 55.28 -60.04
CA ALA A 15 32.71 53.90 -60.02
C ALA A 15 33.23 53.12 -58.79
N LEU A 16 34.50 53.30 -58.43
CA LEU A 16 35.09 52.69 -57.23
C LEU A 16 34.53 53.31 -55.95
N ALA A 17 34.32 54.63 -55.92
CA ALA A 17 33.67 55.31 -54.79
C ALA A 17 32.20 54.91 -54.62
N GLY A 18 31.45 54.79 -55.73
CA GLY A 18 30.07 54.31 -55.74
C GLY A 18 29.94 52.85 -55.28
N GLY A 19 30.86 51.98 -55.70
CA GLY A 19 30.93 50.58 -55.25
C GLY A 19 31.27 50.45 -53.75
N ALA A 20 32.22 51.24 -53.25
CA ALA A 20 32.59 51.25 -51.83
C ALA A 20 31.46 51.75 -50.93
N LEU A 21 30.76 52.82 -51.33
CA LEU A 21 29.60 53.34 -50.60
C LEU A 21 28.46 52.31 -50.57
N THR A 22 28.15 51.70 -51.72
CA THR A 22 27.12 50.66 -51.83
C THR A 22 27.46 49.44 -50.95
N GLY A 23 28.73 49.03 -50.93
CA GLY A 23 29.22 47.96 -50.06
C GLY A 23 29.06 48.27 -48.55
N VAL A 24 29.39 49.49 -48.13
CA VAL A 24 29.21 49.94 -46.72
C VAL A 24 27.74 50.01 -46.34
N PHE A 25 26.85 50.50 -47.22
CA PHE A 25 25.40 50.51 -46.97
C PHE A 25 24.83 49.10 -46.88
N THR A 26 25.26 48.19 -47.75
CA THR A 26 24.82 46.78 -47.73
C THR A 26 25.29 46.07 -46.47
N PHE A 27 26.55 46.28 -46.07
CA PHE A 27 27.11 45.70 -44.85
C PHE A 27 26.43 46.24 -43.58
N THR A 28 26.18 47.56 -43.52
CA THR A 28 25.48 48.17 -42.38
C THR A 28 24.02 47.74 -42.29
N ALA A 29 23.33 47.59 -43.42
CA ALA A 29 21.98 47.02 -43.48
C ALA A 29 21.95 45.55 -43.04
N ALA A 30 22.89 44.73 -43.51
CA ALA A 30 23.03 43.33 -43.10
C ALA A 30 23.33 43.20 -41.60
N LYS A 31 24.19 44.07 -41.05
CA LYS A 31 24.49 44.11 -39.61
C LYS A 31 23.26 44.47 -38.77
N ARG A 32 22.42 45.40 -39.25
CA ARG A 32 21.16 45.77 -38.58
C ARG A 32 20.13 44.65 -38.65
N GLN A 33 20.01 43.96 -39.78
CA GLN A 33 19.12 42.81 -39.93
C GLN A 33 19.58 41.63 -39.05
N ALA A 34 20.88 41.35 -38.99
CA ALA A 34 21.45 40.33 -38.10
C ALA A 34 21.20 40.66 -36.62
N ALA A 35 21.38 41.92 -36.21
CA ALA A 35 21.07 42.35 -34.84
C ALA A 35 19.57 42.24 -34.52
N ALA A 36 18.70 42.59 -35.46
CA ALA A 36 17.25 42.44 -35.30
C ALA A 36 16.82 40.96 -35.20
N ALA A 37 17.41 40.08 -36.02
CA ALA A 37 17.17 38.65 -35.97
C ALA A 37 17.70 38.03 -34.66
N TRP A 38 18.86 38.47 -34.18
CA TRP A 38 19.42 38.04 -32.90
C TRP A 38 18.53 38.44 -31.73
N ALA A 39 18.09 39.69 -31.69
CA ALA A 39 17.18 40.18 -30.66
C ALA A 39 15.82 39.46 -30.68
N ALA A 40 15.31 39.09 -31.86
CA ALA A 40 14.11 38.27 -31.99
C ALA A 40 14.33 36.83 -31.49
N GLY A 41 15.48 36.23 -31.83
CA GLY A 41 15.86 34.90 -31.35
C GLY A 41 16.05 34.84 -29.84
N GLU A 42 16.65 35.86 -29.24
CA GLU A 42 16.85 35.96 -27.79
C GLU A 42 15.52 36.04 -27.04
N ARG A 43 14.54 36.79 -27.57
CA ARG A 43 13.17 36.83 -27.01
C ARG A 43 12.45 35.50 -27.15
N GLN A 44 12.59 34.82 -28.30
CA GLN A 44 11.98 33.50 -28.51
C GLN A 44 12.60 32.45 -27.57
N ALA A 45 13.92 32.47 -27.40
CA ALA A 45 14.63 31.59 -26.48
C ALA A 45 14.21 31.84 -25.02
N ALA A 46 14.09 33.11 -24.61
CA ALA A 46 13.62 33.48 -23.28
C ALA A 46 12.18 33.00 -23.04
N ALA A 47 11.28 33.24 -24.00
CA ALA A 47 9.88 32.80 -23.91
C ALA A 47 9.76 31.26 -23.86
N ALA A 48 10.54 30.54 -24.68
CA ALA A 48 10.58 29.08 -24.66
C ALA A 48 11.13 28.54 -23.33
N TRP A 49 12.13 29.21 -22.75
CA TRP A 49 12.69 28.83 -21.45
C TRP A 49 11.69 29.05 -20.30
N GLU A 50 10.97 30.16 -20.31
CA GLU A 50 9.92 30.44 -19.32
C GLU A 50 8.77 29.43 -19.42
N ALA A 51 8.30 29.14 -20.64
CA ALA A 51 7.30 28.11 -20.88
C ALA A 51 7.78 26.72 -20.41
N GLY A 52 9.03 26.36 -20.70
CA GLY A 52 9.63 25.11 -20.25
C GLY A 52 9.72 25.01 -18.72
N ARG A 53 10.10 26.10 -18.03
CA ARG A 53 10.12 26.13 -16.56
C ARG A 53 8.72 26.00 -15.96
N GLN A 54 7.71 26.65 -16.52
CA GLN A 54 6.33 26.52 -16.07
C GLN A 54 5.80 25.10 -16.27
N GLN A 55 6.08 24.48 -17.42
CA GLN A 55 5.70 23.10 -17.69
C GLN A 55 6.41 22.11 -16.75
N ALA A 56 7.71 22.30 -16.51
CA ALA A 56 8.46 21.47 -15.57
C ALA A 56 7.94 21.59 -14.14
N ALA A 57 7.63 22.80 -13.68
CA ALA A 57 7.03 23.03 -12.36
C ALA A 57 5.66 22.35 -12.25
N ALA A 58 4.78 22.54 -13.23
CA ALA A 58 3.47 21.90 -13.26
C ALA A 58 3.55 20.36 -13.29
N ALA A 59 4.51 19.80 -14.04
CA ALA A 59 4.76 18.36 -14.07
C ALA A 59 5.29 17.84 -12.73
N TRP A 60 6.13 18.61 -12.03
CA TRP A 60 6.61 18.27 -10.69
C TRP A 60 5.49 18.29 -9.66
N ASP A 61 4.66 19.32 -9.67
CA ASP A 61 3.50 19.42 -8.77
C ASP A 61 2.52 18.28 -9.01
N ALA A 62 2.21 17.98 -10.27
CA ALA A 62 1.37 16.83 -10.64
C ALA A 62 1.99 15.50 -10.18
N GLY A 63 3.30 15.33 -10.34
CA GLY A 63 4.04 14.15 -9.87
C GLY A 63 4.00 13.99 -8.36
N GLN A 64 4.15 15.07 -7.59
CA GLN A 64 4.05 15.03 -6.12
C GLN A 64 2.64 14.67 -5.66
N LEU A 65 1.61 15.24 -6.28
CA LEU A 65 0.22 14.92 -5.99
C LEU A 65 -0.07 13.44 -6.28
N GLN A 66 0.39 12.93 -7.42
CA GLN A 66 0.22 11.53 -7.79
C GLN A 66 0.96 10.59 -6.83
N ALA A 67 2.20 10.90 -6.47
CA ALA A 67 2.96 10.10 -5.51
C ALA A 67 2.29 10.07 -4.13
N THR A 68 1.76 11.20 -3.66
CA THR A 68 1.05 11.30 -2.38
C THR A 68 -0.23 10.46 -2.42
N ALA A 69 -1.02 10.58 -3.49
CA ALA A 69 -2.23 9.78 -3.67
C ALA A 69 -1.93 8.27 -3.69
N GLN A 70 -0.85 7.85 -4.35
CA GLN A 70 -0.41 6.44 -4.36
C GLN A 70 0.00 5.96 -2.96
N LEU A 71 0.72 6.77 -2.20
CA LEU A 71 1.09 6.45 -0.82
C LEU A 71 -0.13 6.31 0.09
N ASP A 72 -1.12 7.19 -0.05
CA ASP A 72 -2.35 7.12 0.74
C ASP A 72 -3.17 5.86 0.43
N VAL A 73 -3.29 5.50 -0.85
CA VAL A 73 -3.93 4.24 -1.25
C VAL A 73 -3.16 3.05 -0.67
N ALA A 74 -1.83 3.01 -0.80
CA ALA A 74 -1.01 1.93 -0.25
C ALA A 74 -1.17 1.80 1.27
N ARG A 75 -1.18 2.91 2.01
CA ARG A 75 -1.39 2.92 3.47
C ARG A 75 -2.77 2.39 3.85
N ARG A 76 -3.82 2.81 3.14
CA ARG A 76 -5.18 2.31 3.37
C ARG A 76 -5.26 0.81 3.11
N THR A 77 -4.74 0.35 1.97
CA THR A 77 -4.72 -1.07 1.61
C THR A 77 -3.92 -1.91 2.62
N LEU A 78 -2.76 -1.45 3.08
CA LEU A 78 -2.00 -2.16 4.10
C LEU A 78 -2.77 -2.25 5.42
N THR A 79 -3.44 -1.17 5.83
CA THR A 79 -4.27 -1.16 7.03
C THR A 79 -5.41 -2.16 6.91
N GLU A 80 -6.14 -2.15 5.80
CA GLU A 80 -7.21 -3.11 5.51
C GLU A 80 -6.71 -4.56 5.50
N GLN A 81 -5.53 -4.81 4.90
CA GLN A 81 -4.90 -6.12 4.91
C GLN A 81 -4.52 -6.58 6.32
N THR A 82 -3.97 -5.69 7.15
CA THR A 82 -3.62 -6.05 8.54
C THR A 82 -4.85 -6.44 9.36
N LEU A 83 -5.97 -5.70 9.21
CA LEU A 83 -7.24 -6.01 9.86
C LEU A 83 -7.81 -7.34 9.36
N ALA A 84 -7.80 -7.58 8.05
CA ALA A 84 -8.26 -8.84 7.46
C ALA A 84 -7.42 -10.04 7.97
N ASN A 85 -6.09 -9.89 8.03
CA ASN A 85 -5.19 -10.91 8.54
C ASN A 85 -5.45 -11.20 10.03
N GLN A 86 -5.63 -10.16 10.86
CA GLN A 86 -5.98 -10.33 12.27
C GLN A 86 -7.30 -11.09 12.44
N ARG A 87 -8.34 -10.75 11.66
CA ARG A 87 -9.62 -11.49 11.67
C ARG A 87 -9.44 -12.95 11.26
N ALA A 88 -8.59 -13.23 10.29
CA ALA A 88 -8.30 -14.60 9.84
C ALA A 88 -7.59 -15.42 10.93
N VAL A 89 -6.58 -14.85 11.59
CA VAL A 89 -5.87 -15.48 12.71
C VAL A 89 -6.83 -15.79 13.86
N ARG A 90 -7.65 -14.82 14.27
CA ARG A 90 -8.68 -15.03 15.31
C ARG A 90 -9.66 -16.13 14.94
N ARG A 91 -10.19 -16.13 13.71
CA ARG A 91 -11.10 -17.18 13.25
C ARG A 91 -10.46 -18.56 13.31
N ALA A 92 -9.20 -18.67 12.88
CA ALA A 92 -8.46 -19.93 12.95
C ALA A 92 -8.31 -20.41 14.40
N ALA A 93 -7.92 -19.52 15.32
CA ALA A 93 -7.80 -19.83 16.75
C ALA A 93 -9.12 -20.34 17.34
N TYR A 94 -10.25 -19.67 17.05
CA TYR A 94 -11.56 -20.06 17.58
C TYR A 94 -12.04 -21.39 17.01
N VAL A 95 -11.84 -21.64 15.71
CA VAL A 95 -12.19 -22.91 15.07
C VAL A 95 -11.35 -24.06 15.62
N THR A 96 -10.04 -23.85 15.78
CA THR A 96 -9.17 -24.85 16.40
C THR A 96 -9.61 -25.16 17.82
N TYR A 97 -9.91 -24.13 18.63
CA TYR A 97 -10.38 -24.31 19.99
C TYR A 97 -11.67 -25.15 20.06
N LEU A 98 -12.68 -24.82 19.25
CA LEU A 98 -13.93 -25.58 19.15
C LEU A 98 -13.70 -27.05 18.77
N SER A 99 -12.85 -27.30 17.77
CA SER A 99 -12.53 -28.66 17.36
C SER A 99 -11.85 -29.46 18.48
N ARG A 100 -11.00 -28.82 19.29
CA ARG A 100 -10.38 -29.46 20.46
C ARG A 100 -11.40 -29.73 21.56
N THR A 101 -12.32 -28.81 21.83
CA THR A 101 -13.36 -29.01 22.85
C THR A 101 -14.34 -30.11 22.45
N ASP A 102 -14.71 -30.20 21.17
CA ASP A 102 -15.57 -31.29 20.67
C ASP A 102 -14.88 -32.64 20.79
N SER A 103 -13.59 -32.72 20.45
CA SER A 103 -12.79 -33.94 20.62
C SER A 103 -12.65 -34.35 22.09
N ALA A 104 -12.46 -33.39 22.99
CA ALA A 104 -12.40 -33.64 24.43
C ALA A 104 -13.76 -34.10 24.99
N GLN A 105 -14.87 -33.53 24.51
CA GLN A 105 -16.21 -33.97 24.87
C GLN A 105 -16.48 -35.42 24.44
N GLN A 106 -16.06 -35.80 23.23
CA GLN A 106 -16.18 -37.17 22.75
C GLN A 106 -15.33 -38.13 23.60
N ALA A 107 -14.09 -37.75 23.93
CA ALA A 107 -13.22 -38.55 24.80
C ALA A 107 -13.79 -38.69 26.22
N LEU A 108 -14.40 -37.62 26.77
CA LEU A 108 -15.08 -37.64 28.07
C LEU A 108 -16.22 -38.65 28.07
N VAL A 109 -17.11 -38.59 27.07
CA VAL A 109 -18.24 -39.52 26.94
C VAL A 109 -17.74 -40.96 26.75
N ALA A 110 -16.71 -41.17 25.93
CA ALA A 110 -16.11 -42.49 25.73
C ALA A 110 -15.52 -43.06 27.02
N TRP A 111 -14.83 -42.23 27.82
CA TRP A 111 -14.32 -42.63 29.12
C TRP A 111 -15.43 -42.92 30.13
N GLN A 112 -16.45 -42.07 30.23
CA GLN A 112 -17.60 -42.28 31.11
C GLN A 112 -18.31 -43.61 30.82
N ASN A 113 -18.47 -43.97 29.55
CA ASN A 113 -19.07 -45.24 29.13
C ASN A 113 -18.17 -46.46 29.41
N ALA A 114 -16.86 -46.27 29.56
CA ALA A 114 -15.89 -47.32 29.83
C ALA A 114 -15.63 -47.54 31.33
N ILE A 115 -16.23 -46.76 32.23
CA ILE A 115 -16.06 -46.92 33.67
C ILE A 115 -16.48 -48.33 34.11
N GLY A 116 -15.61 -49.01 34.86
CA GLY A 116 -15.81 -50.38 35.31
C GLY A 116 -15.51 -51.46 34.25
N THR A 117 -15.00 -51.07 33.08
CA THR A 117 -14.55 -51.98 32.02
C THR A 117 -13.03 -52.04 31.95
N VAL A 118 -12.48 -53.01 31.21
CA VAL A 118 -11.02 -53.11 30.94
C VAL A 118 -10.48 -51.91 30.16
N ASP A 119 -11.35 -51.16 29.48
CA ASP A 119 -10.99 -50.00 28.66
C ASP A 119 -10.99 -48.68 29.44
N GLU A 120 -11.33 -48.66 30.73
CA GLU A 120 -11.41 -47.43 31.52
C GLU A 120 -10.09 -46.64 31.50
N ALA A 121 -8.98 -47.32 31.81
CA ALA A 121 -7.66 -46.70 31.90
C ALA A 121 -7.15 -46.13 30.56
N PRO A 122 -7.22 -46.83 29.41
CA PRO A 122 -6.85 -46.23 28.12
C PRO A 122 -7.76 -45.06 27.75
N ARG A 123 -9.08 -45.14 27.96
CA ARG A 123 -10.01 -44.04 27.66
C ARG A 123 -9.77 -42.80 28.52
N ARG A 124 -9.42 -42.99 29.79
CA ARG A 124 -9.03 -41.88 30.66
C ARG A 124 -7.80 -41.13 30.13
N ARG A 125 -6.78 -41.86 29.65
CA ARG A 125 -5.58 -41.24 29.04
C ARG A 125 -5.91 -40.47 27.75
N GLU A 126 -6.84 -40.98 26.93
CA GLU A 126 -7.33 -40.26 25.75
C GLU A 126 -8.00 -38.93 26.14
N TYR A 127 -8.85 -38.95 27.18
CA TYR A 127 -9.48 -37.74 27.72
C TYR A 127 -8.43 -36.75 28.28
N ASP A 128 -7.48 -37.22 29.08
CA ASP A 128 -6.42 -36.38 29.64
C ASP A 128 -5.58 -35.71 28.53
N ALA A 129 -5.25 -36.45 27.47
CA ALA A 129 -4.55 -35.91 26.31
C ALA A 129 -5.39 -34.87 25.54
N ALA A 130 -6.68 -35.13 25.35
CA ALA A 130 -7.59 -34.18 24.71
C ALA A 130 -7.74 -32.89 25.53
N MET A 131 -7.82 -33.00 26.86
CA MET A 131 -7.85 -31.84 27.77
C MET A 131 -6.55 -31.03 27.73
N GLY A 132 -5.39 -31.68 27.55
CA GLY A 132 -4.12 -31.00 27.28
C GLY A 132 -4.20 -30.14 26.02
N ALA A 133 -4.70 -30.71 24.91
CA ALA A 133 -4.87 -29.98 23.64
C ALA A 133 -5.89 -28.83 23.74
N VAL A 134 -6.95 -28.97 24.53
CA VAL A 134 -7.88 -27.87 24.85
C VAL A 134 -7.17 -26.74 25.60
N GLY A 135 -6.29 -27.07 26.55
CA GLY A 135 -5.49 -26.09 27.30
C GLY A 135 -4.55 -25.28 26.40
N GLU A 136 -3.87 -25.95 25.47
CA GLU A 136 -3.03 -25.28 24.47
C GLU A 136 -3.83 -24.34 23.56
N ALA A 137 -4.96 -24.82 23.04
CA ALA A 137 -5.82 -23.99 22.20
C ALA A 137 -6.43 -22.81 22.97
N LEU A 138 -6.78 -22.98 24.25
CA LEU A 138 -7.25 -21.88 25.12
C LEU A 138 -6.18 -20.79 25.29
N ASN A 139 -4.90 -21.16 25.39
CA ASN A 139 -3.83 -20.16 25.47
C ASN A 139 -3.76 -19.32 24.19
N ILE A 140 -3.99 -19.91 23.02
CA ILE A 140 -4.06 -19.16 21.76
C ILE A 140 -5.27 -18.20 21.79
N VAL A 141 -6.44 -18.67 22.25
CA VAL A 141 -7.64 -17.80 22.39
C VAL A 141 -7.36 -16.64 23.34
N ARG A 142 -6.66 -16.85 24.46
CA ARG A 142 -6.26 -15.79 25.40
C ARG A 142 -5.31 -14.75 24.79
N LEU A 143 -4.47 -15.15 23.84
CA LEU A 143 -3.53 -14.25 23.17
C LEU A 143 -4.23 -13.43 22.08
N GLU A 144 -5.14 -14.04 21.34
CA GLU A 144 -5.73 -13.44 20.13
C GLU A 144 -7.11 -12.80 20.35
N GLY A 145 -7.86 -13.31 21.33
CA GLY A 145 -9.25 -13.00 21.57
C GLY A 145 -9.46 -11.87 22.58
N PRO A 146 -10.54 -11.08 22.44
CA PRO A 146 -10.92 -10.10 23.45
C PRO A 146 -11.49 -10.79 24.70
N ASP A 147 -11.45 -10.10 25.83
CA ASP A 147 -11.91 -10.56 27.15
C ASP A 147 -13.23 -11.37 27.16
N PRO A 148 -14.33 -10.95 26.49
CA PRO A 148 -15.56 -11.73 26.48
C PRO A 148 -15.41 -13.11 25.82
N VAL A 149 -14.58 -13.23 24.78
CA VAL A 149 -14.31 -14.53 24.12
C VAL A 149 -13.47 -15.41 25.03
N THR A 150 -12.46 -14.83 25.68
CA THR A 150 -11.61 -15.54 26.65
C THR A 150 -12.43 -16.07 27.82
N ALA A 151 -13.31 -15.25 28.40
CA ALA A 151 -14.19 -15.66 29.49
C ALA A 151 -15.12 -16.81 29.06
N ALA A 152 -15.76 -16.70 27.89
CA ALA A 152 -16.63 -17.76 27.37
C ALA A 152 -15.85 -19.07 27.08
N ALA A 153 -14.61 -18.97 26.59
CA ALA A 153 -13.75 -20.13 26.38
C ALA A 153 -13.39 -20.81 27.71
N GLU A 154 -13.10 -20.04 28.75
CA GLU A 154 -12.83 -20.61 30.08
C GLU A 154 -14.04 -21.34 30.65
N THR A 155 -15.25 -20.79 30.47
CA THR A 155 -16.51 -21.46 30.82
C THR A 155 -16.69 -22.75 30.03
N LEU A 156 -16.44 -22.74 28.71
CA LEU A 156 -16.54 -23.94 27.87
C LEU A 156 -15.55 -25.01 28.31
N ARG A 157 -14.29 -24.66 28.60
CA ARG A 157 -13.33 -25.60 29.18
C ARG A 157 -13.83 -26.15 30.53
N GLY A 158 -14.42 -25.30 31.37
CA GLY A 158 -14.98 -25.70 32.66
C GLY A 158 -16.10 -26.75 32.53
N SER A 159 -16.94 -26.63 31.49
CA SER A 159 -18.01 -27.60 31.20
C SER A 159 -17.52 -29.00 30.82
N LEU A 160 -16.24 -29.15 30.44
CA LEU A 160 -15.62 -30.44 30.11
C LEU A 160 -15.07 -31.17 31.34
N ALA A 161 -15.21 -30.60 32.54
CA ALA A 161 -14.81 -31.27 33.77
C ALA A 161 -15.60 -32.58 33.95
N ALA A 162 -14.93 -33.62 34.45
CA ALA A 162 -15.55 -34.94 34.66
C ALA A 162 -16.82 -34.91 35.52
N THR A 163 -16.96 -33.90 36.39
CA THR A 163 -18.09 -33.69 37.30
C THR A 163 -19.14 -32.73 36.76
N ALA A 164 -18.93 -32.14 35.58
CA ALA A 164 -19.87 -31.18 34.99
C ALA A 164 -21.13 -31.89 34.46
N PRO A 165 -22.33 -31.30 34.65
CA PRO A 165 -23.54 -31.77 34.01
C PRO A 165 -23.43 -31.76 32.48
N GLY A 166 -23.87 -32.84 31.82
CA GLY A 166 -23.75 -32.99 30.36
C GLY A 166 -24.47 -31.92 29.52
N SER A 167 -25.47 -31.23 30.09
CA SER A 167 -26.15 -30.11 29.42
C SER A 167 -25.36 -28.79 29.46
N GLN A 168 -24.36 -28.65 30.32
CA GLN A 168 -23.58 -27.42 30.42
C GLN A 168 -22.67 -27.19 29.22
N HIS A 169 -22.22 -28.28 28.56
CA HIS A 169 -21.31 -28.17 27.42
C HIS A 169 -21.96 -27.46 26.23
N SER A 170 -23.17 -27.84 25.84
CA SER A 170 -23.86 -27.22 24.71
C SER A 170 -24.21 -25.75 24.96
N VAL A 171 -24.56 -25.39 26.20
CA VAL A 171 -24.82 -24.00 26.61
C VAL A 171 -23.54 -23.17 26.51
N ALA A 172 -22.45 -23.63 27.13
CA ALA A 172 -21.17 -22.92 27.10
C ALA A 172 -20.59 -22.82 25.67
N GLN A 173 -20.82 -23.84 24.83
CA GLN A 173 -20.42 -23.81 23.42
C GLN A 173 -21.19 -22.76 22.64
N GLY A 174 -22.49 -22.61 22.90
CA GLY A 174 -23.31 -21.54 22.33
C GLY A 174 -22.82 -20.15 22.74
N GLU A 175 -22.56 -19.94 24.03
CA GLU A 175 -22.03 -18.68 24.56
C GLU A 175 -20.68 -18.31 23.94
N PHE A 176 -19.78 -19.27 23.79
CA PHE A 176 -18.51 -19.06 23.10
C PHE A 176 -18.70 -18.67 21.63
N LEU A 177 -19.60 -19.34 20.90
CA LEU A 177 -19.89 -19.04 19.50
C LEU A 177 -20.46 -17.62 19.32
N ASP A 178 -21.35 -17.20 20.22
CA ASP A 178 -21.95 -15.86 20.18
C ASP A 178 -20.90 -14.78 20.49
N ALA A 179 -20.07 -15.00 21.52
CA ALA A 179 -18.95 -14.10 21.83
C ALA A 179 -17.94 -14.03 20.67
N ALA A 180 -17.57 -15.17 20.08
CA ALA A 180 -16.65 -15.25 18.94
C ALA A 180 -17.21 -14.53 17.71
N ARG A 181 -18.51 -14.68 17.42
CA ARG A 181 -19.17 -13.99 16.31
C ARG A 181 -19.18 -12.48 16.53
N ALA A 182 -19.53 -12.02 17.73
CA ALA A 182 -19.50 -10.59 18.07
C ALA A 182 -18.08 -10.01 17.95
N ALA A 183 -17.06 -10.74 18.37
CA ALA A 183 -15.67 -10.31 18.26
C ALA A 183 -15.17 -10.21 16.80
N LEU A 184 -15.71 -11.03 15.90
CA LEU A 184 -15.35 -11.00 14.47
C LEU A 184 -16.13 -9.94 13.67
N THR A 185 -17.24 -9.42 14.20
CA THR A 185 -18.02 -8.35 13.56
C THR A 185 -17.65 -6.95 14.05
N LEU A 186 -17.17 -6.82 15.29
CA LEU A 186 -16.84 -5.53 15.92
C LEU A 186 -15.38 -5.05 15.70
N ALA A 187 -14.47 -5.94 15.29
CA ALA A 187 -13.09 -5.60 14.90
C ALA A 187 -13.02 -5.45 13.38
#